data_AF-A0A0F6YI44-F1
#
_entry.id   AF-A0A0F6YI44-F1
#
_cell.length_a   1.000
_cell.length_b   1.000
_cell.length_c   1.000
_cell.angle_alpha   90.00
_cell.angle_beta   90.00
_cell.angle_gamma   90.00
#
_symmetry.space_group_name_H-M   'P 1'
#
loop_
_entity.id
_entity.type
_entity.pdbx_description
1 polymer ?
#
loop_
_entity_poly.entity_id
_entity_poly.type
_entity_poly.pdbx_seq_one_letter_code
_entity_poly.pdbx_strand_id
1 'polypeptide(L)'
;MGHAAHFLRRLDRVSDAHVELALTLYRDADLLRAVLDAARIPEGASRVALSLEDPHDGPFVVVTREGRFVTCLGKGMRPGDLPVVSRERLDVGASRVQRMRDELAHLRWLRDNDGEGEAARVLVRMQQRGPRVGREDAAVLARVQPIIAGELQRIYLELARTAREAFGRVAMLRLDRLSDDEGELVLAYGDLVWGATHLSLFVDPGDLLEDDDPLTEAVQRGVFAQAQLQFMTGTLCHAMRALWTLKRNPRASLARLKRMSGPVGRAAPVFREMGLGIVACSSQKLRAEATKALTKPLRDAGGHVLEEQDLAHGMGGFVRELAIDRPEASDAALIENGRLFAARCWHRTRDVSDEQVAAVSEDVARIAYGAVPHTWLAQGNGEAIMHVAIAIPFLARASAEELFLPNEWADRMLPARSIAEVTTWLAPHLRECGVVRRTAKRAEPKIRRNELCRCGSGRKHKRCCALRAAA
;
A
#
# COMPACT_ATOMS: atom_id res chain seq x y z
N MET A 1 -51.85 9.75 17.28
CA MET A 1 -52.14 8.77 16.21
C MET A 1 -52.62 9.37 14.88
N GLY A 2 -52.75 10.70 14.71
CA GLY A 2 -53.34 11.30 13.49
C GLY A 2 -52.41 11.54 12.28
N HIS A 3 -51.11 11.78 12.47
CA HIS A 3 -50.22 12.24 11.38
C HIS A 3 -49.76 11.12 10.42
N ALA A 4 -49.44 9.93 10.92
CA ALA A 4 -49.01 8.80 10.09
C ALA A 4 -50.14 8.28 9.17
N ALA A 5 -51.37 8.23 9.66
CA ALA A 5 -52.54 7.82 8.87
C ALA A 5 -52.84 8.82 7.72
N HIS A 6 -52.54 10.11 7.94
CA HIS A 6 -52.72 11.15 6.95
C HIS A 6 -51.65 11.13 5.84
N PHE A 7 -50.41 10.80 6.18
CA PHE A 7 -49.33 10.55 5.21
C PHE A 7 -49.63 9.33 4.32
N LEU A 8 -49.98 8.17 4.90
CA LEU A 8 -50.23 6.94 4.14
C LEU A 8 -51.39 7.07 3.14
N ARG A 9 -52.41 7.87 3.47
CA ARG A 9 -53.55 8.17 2.56
C ARG A 9 -53.19 9.10 1.39
N ARG A 10 -52.04 9.77 1.43
CA ARG A 10 -51.62 10.78 0.43
C ARG A 10 -50.47 10.31 -0.47
N LEU A 11 -50.10 9.03 -0.37
CA LEU A 11 -49.09 8.41 -1.23
C LEU A 11 -49.56 8.29 -2.70
N ASP A 12 -50.86 8.41 -2.95
CA ASP A 12 -51.48 8.50 -4.29
C ASP A 12 -51.01 9.73 -5.10
N ARG A 13 -50.36 10.70 -4.47
CA ARG A 13 -49.89 11.95 -5.08
C ARG A 13 -48.49 11.88 -5.68
N VAL A 14 -47.79 10.78 -5.51
CA VAL A 14 -46.42 10.58 -5.97
C VAL A 14 -46.34 9.30 -6.81
N SER A 15 -45.39 9.21 -7.73
CA SER A 15 -45.24 8.01 -8.58
C SER A 15 -44.80 6.80 -7.77
N ASP A 16 -45.01 5.59 -8.31
CA ASP A 16 -44.67 4.32 -7.64
C ASP A 16 -43.22 4.27 -7.13
N ALA A 17 -42.27 4.76 -7.94
CA ALA A 17 -40.86 4.84 -7.53
C ALA A 17 -40.63 5.77 -6.31
N HIS A 18 -41.42 6.84 -6.20
CA HIS A 18 -41.40 7.76 -5.06
C HIS A 18 -42.16 7.23 -3.85
N VAL A 19 -43.20 6.42 -4.06
CA VAL A 19 -43.92 5.70 -2.99
C VAL A 19 -42.96 4.74 -2.29
N GLU A 20 -42.21 3.93 -3.04
CA GLU A 20 -41.25 2.98 -2.47
C GLU A 20 -40.21 3.69 -1.59
N LEU A 21 -39.62 4.78 -2.08
CA LEU A 21 -38.66 5.56 -1.31
C LEU A 21 -39.27 6.17 -0.03
N ALA A 22 -40.48 6.74 -0.14
CA ALA A 22 -41.18 7.30 1.01
C ALA A 22 -41.53 6.22 2.05
N LEU A 23 -41.86 5.01 1.60
CA LEU A 23 -42.12 3.85 2.46
C LEU A 23 -40.85 3.30 3.08
N THR A 24 -39.72 3.30 2.39
CA THR A 24 -38.42 2.93 2.97
C THR A 24 -38.08 3.88 4.12
N LEU A 25 -38.17 5.20 3.91
CA LEU A 25 -37.94 6.18 4.97
C LEU A 25 -38.95 6.04 6.13
N TYR A 26 -40.20 5.64 5.82
CA TYR A 26 -41.24 5.44 6.84
C TYR A 26 -41.01 4.20 7.69
N ARG A 27 -40.56 3.10 7.08
CA ARG A 27 -40.25 1.83 7.76
C ARG A 27 -38.94 1.93 8.55
N ASP A 28 -38.07 2.85 8.16
CA ASP A 28 -36.72 2.97 8.66
C ASP A 28 -36.49 4.29 9.42
N ALA A 29 -36.92 4.30 10.68
CA ALA A 29 -36.83 5.49 11.55
C ALA A 29 -35.38 5.90 11.85
N ASP A 30 -34.44 4.96 11.88
CA ASP A 30 -33.02 5.24 12.16
C ASP A 30 -32.33 5.89 10.96
N LEU A 31 -32.63 5.40 9.75
CA LEU A 31 -32.20 6.03 8.51
C LEU A 31 -32.71 7.47 8.42
N LEU A 32 -34.00 7.66 8.71
CA LEU A 32 -34.60 8.99 8.68
C LEU A 32 -33.93 9.94 9.68
N ARG A 33 -33.69 9.50 10.93
CA ARG A 33 -32.99 10.33 11.93
C ARG A 33 -31.59 10.72 11.49
N ALA A 34 -30.80 9.78 10.99
CA ALA A 34 -29.44 10.05 10.54
C ALA A 34 -29.39 11.04 9.36
N VAL A 35 -30.36 10.95 8.43
CA VAL A 35 -30.51 11.94 7.35
C VAL A 35 -30.83 13.32 7.93
N LEU A 36 -31.75 13.41 8.89
CA LEU A 36 -32.15 14.67 9.52
C LEU A 36 -30.99 15.32 10.31
N ASP A 37 -30.20 14.53 11.02
CA ASP A 37 -29.01 14.99 11.76
C ASP A 37 -27.93 15.51 10.81
N ALA A 38 -27.70 14.83 9.68
CA ALA A 38 -26.73 15.24 8.69
C ALA A 38 -27.15 16.51 7.92
N ALA A 39 -28.45 16.79 7.81
CA ALA A 39 -28.99 17.86 6.97
C ALA A 39 -28.80 19.28 7.53
N ARG A 40 -28.23 19.45 8.73
CA ARG A 40 -28.02 20.76 9.40
C ARG A 40 -29.28 21.63 9.42
N ILE A 41 -30.40 21.04 9.88
CA ILE A 41 -31.71 21.71 9.91
C ILE A 41 -31.69 22.86 10.93
N PRO A 42 -32.09 24.09 10.57
CA PRO A 42 -32.13 25.24 11.47
C PRO A 42 -32.87 24.95 12.79
N GLU A 43 -32.36 25.41 13.93
CA GLU A 43 -32.90 25.07 15.27
C GLU A 43 -34.38 25.45 15.44
N GLY A 44 -34.85 26.52 14.78
CA GLY A 44 -36.25 26.96 14.83
C GLY A 44 -37.22 26.19 13.92
N ALA A 45 -36.74 25.29 13.06
CA ALA A 45 -37.60 24.56 12.13
C ALA A 45 -38.20 23.31 12.77
N SER A 46 -39.53 23.34 13.01
CA SER A 46 -40.28 22.20 13.57
C SER A 46 -40.57 21.09 12.55
N ARG A 47 -40.49 21.40 11.26
CA ARG A 47 -40.74 20.49 10.14
C ARG A 47 -39.75 20.74 9.02
N VAL A 48 -39.58 19.72 8.19
CA VAL A 48 -38.66 19.72 7.06
C VAL A 48 -39.29 18.97 5.89
N ALA A 49 -39.00 19.43 4.68
CA ALA A 49 -39.41 18.77 3.45
C ALA A 49 -38.24 17.97 2.87
N LEU A 50 -38.46 16.69 2.62
CA LEU A 50 -37.53 15.78 1.97
C LEU A 50 -37.89 15.72 0.49
N SER A 51 -37.01 16.19 -0.39
CA SER A 51 -37.20 16.08 -1.83
C SER A 51 -36.91 14.66 -2.29
N LEU A 52 -37.84 14.06 -3.02
CA LEU A 52 -37.67 12.71 -3.57
C LEU A 52 -36.99 12.71 -4.96
N GLU A 53 -37.01 13.85 -5.64
CA GLU A 53 -36.47 14.05 -6.99
C GLU A 53 -35.86 15.46 -7.11
N ASP A 54 -36.69 16.47 -7.43
CA ASP A 54 -36.24 17.85 -7.63
C ASP A 54 -36.41 18.71 -6.35
N PRO A 55 -35.40 19.48 -5.92
CA PRO A 55 -35.45 20.28 -4.69
C PRO A 55 -36.40 21.48 -4.76
N HIS A 56 -36.84 21.90 -5.96
CA HIS A 56 -37.75 23.02 -6.17
C HIS A 56 -39.16 22.56 -6.56
N ASP A 57 -39.27 21.60 -7.47
CA ASP A 57 -40.54 21.13 -8.03
C ASP A 57 -41.11 19.89 -7.33
N GLY A 58 -40.33 19.25 -6.47
CA GLY A 58 -40.74 18.05 -5.73
C GLY A 58 -40.77 16.80 -6.61
N PRO A 59 -41.48 15.73 -6.20
CA PRO A 59 -42.35 15.64 -5.03
C PRO A 59 -41.60 15.64 -3.68
N PHE A 60 -42.33 15.97 -2.60
CA PHE A 60 -41.77 16.08 -1.25
C PHE A 60 -42.49 15.22 -0.23
N VAL A 61 -41.74 14.74 0.76
CA VAL A 61 -42.28 14.18 2.01
C VAL A 61 -42.00 15.15 3.14
N VAL A 62 -43.05 15.57 3.86
CA VAL A 62 -42.91 16.46 5.01
C VAL A 62 -42.86 15.63 6.28
N VAL A 63 -41.79 15.81 7.06
CA VAL A 63 -41.59 15.17 8.36
C VAL A 63 -41.35 16.21 9.44
N THR A 64 -41.60 15.86 10.70
CA THR A 64 -41.17 16.67 11.86
C THR A 64 -39.68 16.51 12.09
N ARG A 65 -39.08 17.41 12.87
CA ARG A 65 -37.66 17.33 13.26
C ARG A 65 -37.32 16.00 13.95
N GLU A 66 -38.27 15.39 14.65
CA GLU A 66 -38.12 14.09 15.34
C GLU A 66 -38.38 12.89 14.41
N GLY A 67 -38.59 13.11 13.11
CA GLY A 67 -38.79 12.07 12.11
C GLY A 67 -40.22 11.54 12.02
N ARG A 68 -41.24 12.30 12.45
CA ARG A 68 -42.65 11.88 12.29
C ARG A 68 -43.20 12.34 10.96
N PHE A 69 -43.81 11.43 10.20
CA PHE A 69 -44.41 11.75 8.89
C PHE A 69 -45.68 12.58 9.03
N VAL A 70 -45.77 13.68 8.27
CA VAL A 70 -46.89 14.63 8.31
C VAL A 70 -47.75 14.55 7.04
N THR A 71 -47.14 14.63 5.85
CA THR A 71 -47.85 14.59 4.55
C THR A 71 -46.89 14.32 3.39
N CYS A 72 -47.43 13.88 2.26
CA CYS A 72 -46.77 13.97 0.94
C CYS A 72 -47.30 15.16 0.14
N LEU A 73 -46.40 15.74 -0.66
CA LEU A 73 -46.68 16.78 -1.65
C LEU A 73 -46.30 16.22 -3.04
N GLY A 74 -47.22 16.29 -3.99
CA GLY A 74 -47.00 15.82 -5.35
C GLY A 74 -46.07 16.77 -6.14
N LYS A 75 -45.69 16.36 -7.34
CA LYS A 75 -44.89 17.21 -8.25
C LYS A 75 -45.62 18.53 -8.56
N GLY A 76 -44.89 19.63 -8.51
CA GLY A 76 -45.41 21.00 -8.66
C GLY A 76 -46.01 21.60 -7.39
N MET A 77 -46.13 20.85 -6.30
CA MET A 77 -46.59 21.38 -5.00
C MET A 77 -45.40 21.89 -4.17
N ARG A 78 -45.52 23.09 -3.61
CA ARG A 78 -44.43 23.74 -2.86
C ARG A 78 -44.48 23.43 -1.36
N PRO A 79 -43.34 23.21 -0.70
CA PRO A 79 -43.26 22.99 0.75
C PRO A 79 -43.40 24.27 1.58
N GLY A 80 -43.65 25.43 0.94
CA GLY A 80 -43.73 26.74 1.61
C GLY A 80 -42.36 27.17 2.13
N ASP A 81 -42.32 27.73 3.33
CA ASP A 81 -41.09 28.21 3.99
C ASP A 81 -40.31 27.10 4.73
N LEU A 82 -40.67 25.84 4.52
CA LEU A 82 -39.99 24.71 5.17
C LEU A 82 -38.58 24.53 4.58
N PRO A 83 -37.56 24.23 5.42
CA PRO A 83 -36.26 23.81 4.92
C PRO A 83 -36.40 22.55 4.05
N VAL A 84 -35.69 22.52 2.92
CA VAL A 84 -35.67 21.39 1.99
C VAL A 84 -34.37 20.63 2.10
N VAL A 85 -34.46 19.31 2.33
CA VAL A 85 -33.36 18.36 2.16
C VAL A 85 -33.42 17.81 0.75
N SER A 86 -32.39 18.08 -0.04
CA SER A 86 -32.31 17.60 -1.43
C SER A 86 -32.16 16.08 -1.50
N ARG A 87 -32.51 15.52 -2.67
CA ARG A 87 -32.38 14.09 -2.93
C ARG A 87 -30.94 13.59 -2.77
N GLU A 88 -29.97 14.34 -3.28
CA GLU A 88 -28.54 14.02 -3.13
C GLU A 88 -28.12 13.88 -1.65
N ARG A 89 -28.63 14.75 -0.76
CA ARG A 89 -28.32 14.68 0.67
C ARG A 89 -28.98 13.49 1.35
N LEU A 90 -30.19 13.11 0.91
CA LEU A 90 -30.84 11.87 1.33
C LEU A 90 -30.00 10.65 0.94
N ASP A 91 -29.49 10.59 -0.29
CA ASP A 91 -28.69 9.45 -0.77
C ASP A 91 -27.33 9.37 -0.04
N VAL A 92 -26.70 10.51 0.27
CA VAL A 92 -25.47 10.58 1.09
C VAL A 92 -25.73 10.08 2.52
N GLY A 93 -26.82 10.52 3.15
CA GLY A 93 -27.22 10.05 4.48
C GLY A 93 -27.53 8.55 4.50
N ALA A 94 -28.24 8.05 3.49
CA ALA A 94 -28.55 6.63 3.32
C ALA A 94 -27.30 5.78 3.14
N SER A 95 -26.37 6.22 2.32
CA SER A 95 -25.08 5.54 2.13
C SER A 95 -24.29 5.44 3.43
N ARG A 96 -24.33 6.47 4.29
CA ARG A 96 -23.68 6.45 5.60
C ARG A 96 -24.30 5.45 6.57
N VAL A 97 -25.63 5.40 6.64
CA VAL A 97 -26.36 4.47 7.52
C VAL A 97 -26.19 3.03 7.07
N GLN A 98 -26.21 2.77 5.76
CA GLN A 98 -25.98 1.44 5.23
C GLN A 98 -24.58 0.95 5.61
N ARG A 99 -23.54 1.78 5.45
CA ARG A 99 -22.18 1.45 5.91
C ARG A 99 -22.14 1.13 7.41
N MET A 100 -22.76 1.95 8.26
CA MET A 100 -22.81 1.69 9.71
C MET A 100 -23.55 0.39 10.06
N ARG A 101 -24.57 0.01 9.28
CA ARG A 101 -25.32 -1.24 9.49
C ARG A 101 -24.53 -2.46 9.04
N ASP A 102 -23.86 -2.36 7.90
CA ASP A 102 -22.96 -3.40 7.41
C ASP A 102 -21.83 -3.62 8.42
N GLU A 103 -21.28 -2.53 8.98
CA GLU A 103 -20.30 -2.53 10.06
C GLU A 103 -20.85 -3.18 11.34
N LEU A 104 -22.03 -2.80 11.82
CA LEU A 104 -22.67 -3.40 13.01
C LEU A 104 -23.06 -4.87 12.82
N ALA A 105 -23.54 -5.25 11.63
CA ALA A 105 -23.86 -6.63 11.28
C ALA A 105 -22.59 -7.50 11.27
N HIS A 106 -21.49 -6.95 10.76
CA HIS A 106 -20.20 -7.63 10.75
C HIS A 106 -19.58 -7.70 12.15
N LEU A 107 -19.69 -6.67 12.99
CA LEU A 107 -19.26 -6.71 14.40
C LEU A 107 -20.02 -7.76 15.21
N ARG A 108 -21.33 -7.91 14.95
CA ARG A 108 -22.13 -9.00 15.52
C ARG A 108 -21.65 -10.36 15.04
N TRP A 109 -21.39 -10.49 13.74
CA TRP A 109 -20.81 -11.72 13.17
C TRP A 109 -19.44 -12.07 13.78
N LEU A 110 -18.55 -11.09 13.96
CA LEU A 110 -17.23 -11.27 14.59
C LEU A 110 -17.34 -11.71 16.06
N ARG A 111 -18.28 -11.12 16.81
CA ARG A 111 -18.55 -11.48 18.21
C ARG A 111 -19.09 -12.89 18.36
N ASP A 112 -19.93 -13.33 17.42
CA ASP A 112 -20.65 -14.60 17.53
C ASP A 112 -19.82 -15.81 17.03
N ASN A 113 -18.56 -15.61 16.58
CA ASN A 113 -17.67 -16.66 16.03
C ASN A 113 -16.29 -16.80 16.74
N ASP A 114 -16.25 -16.67 18.07
CA ASP A 114 -15.09 -16.97 18.96
C ASP A 114 -13.73 -16.34 18.58
N GLY A 115 -13.42 -15.19 19.21
CA GLY A 115 -12.13 -14.85 19.83
C GLY A 115 -10.87 -14.61 19.00
N GLU A 116 -10.68 -15.28 17.87
CA GLU A 116 -9.62 -15.01 16.90
C GLU A 116 -10.23 -15.07 15.51
N GLY A 117 -11.04 -14.06 15.18
CA GLY A 117 -11.66 -13.93 13.86
C GLY A 117 -10.64 -14.14 12.74
N GLU A 118 -11.08 -14.69 11.62
CA GLU A 118 -10.22 -15.04 10.47
C GLU A 118 -9.26 -13.90 10.08
N ALA A 119 -9.70 -12.64 10.18
CA ALA A 119 -8.89 -11.44 10.01
C ALA A 119 -7.69 -11.34 10.96
N ALA A 120 -7.85 -11.67 12.25
CA ALA A 120 -6.75 -11.68 13.21
C ALA A 120 -5.70 -12.74 12.83
N ARG A 121 -6.13 -13.93 12.42
CA ARG A 121 -5.23 -14.98 11.92
C ARG A 121 -4.51 -14.56 10.64
N VAL A 122 -5.20 -13.87 9.73
CA VAL A 122 -4.61 -13.29 8.51
C VAL A 122 -3.55 -12.25 8.86
N LEU A 123 -3.80 -11.36 9.83
CA LEU A 123 -2.83 -10.36 10.26
C LEU A 123 -1.54 -10.99 10.80
N VAL A 124 -1.66 -12.06 11.58
CA VAL A 124 -0.49 -12.84 12.04
C VAL A 124 0.25 -13.46 10.85
N ARG A 125 -0.47 -14.07 9.90
CA ARG A 125 0.14 -14.64 8.69
C ARG A 125 0.85 -13.60 7.84
N MET A 126 0.29 -12.40 7.69
CA MET A 126 0.91 -11.31 6.95
C MET A 126 2.25 -10.87 7.56
N GLN A 127 2.41 -11.01 8.88
CA GLN A 127 3.68 -10.68 9.54
C GLN A 127 4.68 -11.84 9.50
N GLN A 128 4.20 -13.09 9.64
CA GLN A 128 5.05 -14.25 9.93
C GLN A 128 5.29 -15.20 8.75
N ARG A 129 4.71 -14.95 7.56
CA ARG A 129 4.96 -15.78 6.37
C ARG A 129 6.00 -15.20 5.42
N GLY A 130 6.64 -14.08 5.77
CA GLY A 130 7.59 -13.39 4.89
C GLY A 130 6.91 -13.07 3.54
N PRO A 131 7.48 -13.45 2.39
CA PRO A 131 6.85 -13.20 1.09
C PRO A 131 5.61 -14.09 0.82
N ARG A 132 5.45 -15.23 1.51
CA ARG A 132 4.37 -16.23 1.27
C ARG A 132 3.02 -15.82 1.85
N VAL A 133 2.53 -14.65 1.47
CA VAL A 133 1.15 -14.23 1.73
C VAL A 133 0.39 -14.38 0.42
N GLY A 134 -0.74 -15.09 0.45
CA GLY A 134 -1.56 -15.30 -0.72
C GLY A 134 -2.66 -14.25 -0.89
N ARG A 135 -3.27 -14.25 -2.06
CA ARG A 135 -4.38 -13.36 -2.44
C ARG A 135 -5.60 -13.56 -1.56
N GLU A 136 -5.84 -14.78 -1.12
CA GLU A 136 -6.96 -15.13 -0.26
C GLU A 136 -6.82 -14.47 1.12
N ASP A 137 -5.60 -14.41 1.67
CA ASP A 137 -5.31 -13.68 2.90
C ASP A 137 -5.53 -12.17 2.69
N ALA A 138 -5.06 -11.63 1.57
CA ALA A 138 -5.28 -10.22 1.20
C ALA A 138 -6.77 -9.88 1.06
N ALA A 139 -7.57 -10.77 0.46
CA ALA A 139 -9.01 -10.58 0.26
C ALA A 139 -9.79 -10.58 1.59
N VAL A 140 -9.40 -11.43 2.56
CA VAL A 140 -9.99 -11.37 3.90
C VAL A 140 -9.70 -10.02 4.54
N LEU A 141 -8.46 -9.53 4.45
CA LEU A 141 -8.10 -8.25 5.05
C LEU A 141 -8.80 -7.07 4.37
N ALA A 142 -8.90 -7.08 3.04
CA ALA A 142 -9.62 -6.05 2.28
C ALA A 142 -11.09 -5.90 2.71
N ARG A 143 -11.77 -7.02 2.98
CA ARG A 143 -13.18 -7.01 3.41
C ARG A 143 -13.39 -6.37 4.78
N VAL A 144 -12.45 -6.56 5.70
CA VAL A 144 -12.56 -6.02 7.06
C VAL A 144 -11.89 -4.65 7.21
N GLN A 145 -11.05 -4.24 6.24
CA GLN A 145 -10.26 -3.01 6.30
C GLN A 145 -11.09 -1.77 6.66
N PRO A 146 -12.30 -1.52 6.11
CA PRO A 146 -13.08 -0.33 6.46
C PRO A 146 -13.48 -0.25 7.94
N ILE A 147 -13.53 -1.40 8.62
CA ILE A 147 -13.96 -1.54 10.02
C ILE A 147 -12.77 -1.40 10.97
N ILE A 148 -11.59 -1.85 10.55
CA ILE A 148 -10.37 -1.88 11.37
C ILE A 148 -9.28 -0.94 10.84
N ALA A 149 -9.66 0.07 10.05
CA ALA A 149 -8.70 0.94 9.36
C ALA A 149 -7.74 1.63 10.34
N GLY A 150 -8.24 2.10 11.49
CA GLY A 150 -7.44 2.71 12.55
C GLY A 150 -6.45 1.74 13.18
N GLU A 151 -6.87 0.51 13.48
CA GLU A 151 -6.03 -0.54 14.02
C GLU A 151 -4.94 -0.96 13.03
N LEU A 152 -5.29 -1.12 11.74
CA LEU A 152 -4.32 -1.43 10.69
C LEU A 152 -3.29 -0.34 10.53
N GLN A 153 -3.73 0.93 10.54
CA GLN A 153 -2.84 2.09 10.51
C GLN A 153 -1.88 2.08 11.72
N ARG A 154 -2.37 1.77 12.92
CA ARG A 154 -1.56 1.68 14.15
C ARG A 154 -0.52 0.57 14.05
N ILE A 155 -0.94 -0.65 13.70
CA ILE A 155 -0.06 -1.82 13.55
C ILE A 155 1.01 -1.54 12.50
N TYR A 156 0.61 -1.02 11.34
CA TYR A 156 1.53 -0.65 10.28
C TYR A 156 2.59 0.36 10.73
N LEU A 157 2.19 1.43 11.42
CA LEU A 157 3.13 2.44 11.94
C LEU A 157 4.10 1.85 12.96
N GLU A 158 3.60 0.96 13.83
CA GLU A 158 4.42 0.26 14.82
C GLU A 158 5.46 -0.66 14.16
N LEU A 159 5.04 -1.49 13.19
CA LEU A 159 5.94 -2.35 12.43
C LEU A 159 7.01 -1.51 11.71
N ALA A 160 6.59 -0.46 11.02
CA ALA A 160 7.49 0.35 10.21
C ALA A 160 8.47 1.19 11.06
N ARG A 161 8.04 1.67 12.24
CA ARG A 161 8.92 2.31 13.23
C ARG A 161 9.92 1.31 13.80
N THR A 162 9.44 0.14 14.21
CA THR A 162 10.28 -0.91 14.82
C THR A 162 11.31 -1.44 13.82
N ALA A 163 10.92 -1.64 12.55
CA ALA A 163 11.85 -1.99 11.47
C ALA A 163 12.98 -0.97 11.33
N ARG A 164 12.65 0.34 11.36
CA ARG A 164 13.63 1.41 11.28
C ARG A 164 14.61 1.42 12.47
N GLU A 165 14.10 1.22 13.68
CA GLU A 165 14.92 1.15 14.89
C GLU A 165 15.82 -0.09 14.89
N ALA A 166 15.30 -1.24 14.42
CA ALA A 166 16.04 -2.49 14.32
C ALA A 166 17.11 -2.46 13.22
N PHE A 167 16.92 -1.67 12.16
CA PHE A 167 17.85 -1.59 11.02
C PHE A 167 19.29 -1.30 11.45
N GLY A 168 19.50 -0.34 12.35
CA GLY A 168 20.85 0.01 12.82
C GLY A 168 21.57 -1.16 13.50
N ARG A 169 20.84 -2.02 14.22
CA ARG A 169 21.39 -3.22 14.86
C ARG A 169 21.73 -4.28 13.82
N VAL A 170 20.81 -4.55 12.89
CA VAL A 170 20.96 -5.55 11.83
C VAL A 170 22.06 -5.17 10.83
N ALA A 171 22.16 -3.89 10.48
CA ALA A 171 23.21 -3.35 9.60
C ALA A 171 24.63 -3.57 10.16
N MET A 172 24.74 -3.73 11.48
CA MET A 172 25.99 -3.99 12.17
C MET A 172 26.30 -5.48 12.33
N LEU A 173 25.55 -6.42 11.73
CA LEU A 173 25.75 -7.87 11.84
C LEU A 173 26.55 -8.47 10.68
N ARG A 174 27.24 -9.59 10.94
CA ARG A 174 27.91 -10.43 9.92
C ARG A 174 26.91 -11.41 9.34
N LEU A 175 26.21 -11.01 8.27
CA LEU A 175 25.21 -11.87 7.63
C LEU A 175 25.79 -13.19 7.09
N ASP A 176 27.11 -13.26 6.86
CA ASP A 176 27.83 -14.49 6.47
C ASP A 176 28.11 -15.44 7.64
N ARG A 177 27.99 -14.96 8.88
CA ARG A 177 28.35 -15.65 10.13
C ARG A 177 27.52 -15.11 11.29
N LEU A 178 26.27 -15.54 11.35
CA LEU A 178 25.34 -15.19 12.43
C LEU A 178 25.45 -16.23 13.56
N SER A 179 25.44 -15.77 14.81
CA SER A 179 25.03 -16.62 15.92
C SER A 179 23.53 -16.93 15.85
N ASP A 180 23.04 -17.84 16.69
CA ASP A 180 21.61 -18.15 16.77
C ASP A 180 20.78 -16.89 17.13
N ASP A 181 21.20 -16.14 18.15
CA ASP A 181 20.53 -14.89 18.55
C ASP A 181 20.56 -13.81 17.46
N GLU A 182 21.67 -13.70 16.72
CA GLU A 182 21.79 -12.77 15.59
C GLU A 182 20.90 -13.22 14.42
N GLY A 183 20.77 -14.54 14.21
CA GLY A 183 19.87 -15.15 13.25
C GLY A 183 18.40 -14.81 13.53
N GLU A 184 17.96 -14.97 14.78
CA GLU A 184 16.61 -14.60 15.22
C GLU A 184 16.35 -13.10 15.06
N LEU A 185 17.34 -12.24 15.36
CA LEU A 185 17.21 -10.80 15.15
C LEU A 185 17.04 -10.45 13.66
N VAL A 186 17.80 -11.09 12.76
CA VAL A 186 17.66 -10.91 11.30
C VAL A 186 16.27 -11.37 10.85
N LEU A 187 15.81 -12.50 11.36
CA LEU A 187 14.52 -13.07 10.98
C LEU A 187 13.35 -12.20 11.45
N ALA A 188 13.40 -11.71 12.69
CA ALA A 188 12.43 -10.76 13.23
C ALA A 188 12.44 -9.44 12.46
N TYR A 189 13.61 -8.95 12.04
CA TYR A 189 13.69 -7.79 11.16
C TYR A 189 12.99 -8.04 9.81
N GLY A 190 13.17 -9.23 9.23
CA GLY A 190 12.46 -9.65 8.04
C GLY A 190 10.94 -9.60 8.20
N ASP A 191 10.41 -10.09 9.32
CA ASP A 191 8.97 -10.05 9.62
C ASP A 191 8.42 -8.64 9.73
N LEU A 192 9.18 -7.74 10.36
CA LEU A 192 8.78 -6.34 10.48
C LEU A 192 8.71 -5.67 9.09
N VAL A 193 9.69 -5.92 8.22
CA VAL A 193 9.74 -5.36 6.87
C VAL A 193 8.63 -5.94 5.99
N TRP A 194 8.46 -7.26 5.99
CA TRP A 194 7.39 -7.93 5.24
C TRP A 194 6.02 -7.50 5.75
N GLY A 195 5.77 -7.59 7.05
CA GLY A 195 4.51 -7.19 7.66
C GLY A 195 4.14 -5.74 7.32
N ALA A 196 5.07 -4.80 7.46
CA ALA A 196 4.82 -3.40 7.08
C ALA A 196 4.50 -3.25 5.58
N THR A 197 5.13 -4.06 4.73
CA THR A 197 4.90 -4.04 3.26
C THR A 197 3.56 -4.64 2.86
N HIS A 198 3.14 -5.75 3.48
CA HIS A 198 1.83 -6.32 3.20
C HIS A 198 0.71 -5.40 3.69
N LEU A 199 0.87 -4.82 4.88
CA LEU A 199 -0.15 -3.94 5.47
C LEU A 199 -0.23 -2.56 4.81
N SER A 200 0.85 -2.05 4.18
CA SER A 200 0.80 -0.74 3.52
C SER A 200 -0.24 -0.66 2.40
N LEU A 201 -0.66 -1.80 1.84
CA LEU A 201 -1.71 -1.89 0.83
C LEU A 201 -3.12 -1.64 1.39
N PHE A 202 -3.31 -1.83 2.70
CA PHE A 202 -4.61 -1.75 3.38
C PHE A 202 -4.76 -0.51 4.27
N VAL A 203 -3.76 0.37 4.27
CA VAL A 203 -3.76 1.58 5.09
C VAL A 203 -4.00 2.80 4.20
N ASP A 204 -5.15 3.48 4.38
CA ASP A 204 -5.43 4.75 3.72
C ASP A 204 -5.20 5.95 4.66
N PRO A 205 -4.30 6.88 4.32
CA PRO A 205 -4.19 8.14 5.05
C PRO A 205 -5.42 9.05 4.89
N GLY A 206 -6.26 8.86 3.86
CA GLY A 206 -7.44 9.69 3.58
C GLY A 206 -8.72 9.25 4.29
N ASP A 207 -8.82 7.99 4.72
CA ASP A 207 -10.05 7.44 5.32
C ASP A 207 -10.28 7.91 6.77
N LEU A 208 -9.28 8.51 7.41
CA LEU A 208 -9.32 8.81 8.84
C LEU A 208 -9.52 10.30 9.17
N LEU A 209 -9.35 11.22 8.21
CA LEU A 209 -9.24 12.66 8.51
C LEU A 209 -9.77 13.55 7.37
N GLU A 210 -10.38 14.68 7.74
CA GLU A 210 -10.83 15.71 6.80
C GLU A 210 -9.64 16.33 6.03
N ASP A 211 -9.89 16.82 4.82
CA ASP A 211 -8.87 17.24 3.82
C ASP A 211 -7.89 18.35 4.29
N ASP A 212 -8.17 19.04 5.41
CA ASP A 212 -7.39 20.18 5.93
C ASP A 212 -6.78 19.98 7.34
N ASP A 213 -6.76 18.76 7.89
CA ASP A 213 -6.13 18.49 9.19
C ASP A 213 -4.58 18.41 9.09
N PRO A 214 -3.80 19.16 9.90
CA PRO A 214 -2.34 18.98 10.04
C PRO A 214 -1.88 17.54 10.26
N LEU A 215 -2.72 16.72 10.90
CA LEU A 215 -2.49 15.30 11.09
C LEU A 215 -2.52 14.55 9.75
N THR A 216 -3.43 14.90 8.83
CA THR A 216 -3.51 14.33 7.47
C THR A 216 -2.20 14.53 6.71
N GLU A 217 -1.63 15.73 6.78
CA GLU A 217 -0.36 16.02 6.10
C GLU A 217 0.80 15.20 6.69
N ALA A 218 0.84 15.06 8.02
CA ALA A 218 1.84 14.25 8.71
C ALA A 218 1.73 12.76 8.35
N VAL A 219 0.52 12.20 8.32
CA VAL A 219 0.27 10.81 7.91
C VAL A 219 0.68 10.61 6.45
N GLN A 220 0.28 11.50 5.54
CA GLN A 220 0.69 11.43 4.12
C GLN A 220 2.21 11.53 3.95
N ARG A 221 2.91 12.37 4.75
CA ARG A 221 4.38 12.40 4.77
C ARG A 221 4.94 11.06 5.22
N GLY A 222 4.36 10.46 6.25
CA GLY A 222 4.71 9.13 6.73
C GLY A 222 4.56 8.05 5.67
N VAL A 223 3.40 7.97 5.01
CA VAL A 223 3.13 6.98 3.95
C VAL A 223 4.12 7.11 2.80
N PHE A 224 4.38 8.34 2.32
CA PHE A 224 5.37 8.56 1.25
C PHE A 224 6.79 8.13 1.67
N ALA A 225 7.22 8.51 2.88
CA ALA A 225 8.54 8.14 3.38
C ALA A 225 8.68 6.61 3.53
N GLN A 226 7.60 5.93 3.91
CA GLN A 226 7.60 4.47 3.99
C GLN A 226 7.60 3.80 2.62
N ALA A 227 6.81 4.29 1.66
CA ALA A 227 6.86 3.81 0.27
C ALA A 227 8.29 3.93 -0.28
N GLN A 228 8.94 5.07 -0.04
CA GLN A 228 10.33 5.25 -0.40
C GLN A 228 11.23 4.21 0.28
N LEU A 229 11.13 4.01 1.60
CA LEU A 229 11.94 3.02 2.32
C LEU A 229 11.73 1.59 1.81
N GLN A 230 10.48 1.19 1.57
CA GLN A 230 10.12 -0.12 1.00
C GLN A 230 10.76 -0.31 -0.38
N PHE A 231 10.64 0.70 -1.26
CA PHE A 231 11.30 0.64 -2.56
C PHE A 231 12.82 0.47 -2.43
N MET A 232 13.43 1.21 -1.49
CA MET A 232 14.87 1.16 -1.22
C MET A 232 15.34 -0.17 -0.62
N THR A 233 14.47 -0.97 0.00
CA THR A 233 14.78 -2.37 0.40
C THR A 233 15.21 -3.20 -0.82
N GLY A 234 14.75 -2.83 -2.02
CA GLY A 234 15.38 -3.26 -3.25
C GLY A 234 14.96 -4.63 -3.76
N THR A 235 13.78 -5.13 -3.35
CA THR A 235 13.14 -6.28 -4.00
C THR A 235 12.04 -5.82 -4.94
N LEU A 236 11.70 -6.65 -5.92
CA LEU A 236 10.61 -6.37 -6.87
C LEU A 236 9.26 -6.25 -6.16
N CYS A 237 8.99 -7.16 -5.22
CA CYS A 237 7.76 -7.15 -4.43
C CYS A 237 7.61 -5.88 -3.58
N HIS A 238 8.67 -5.47 -2.87
CA HIS A 238 8.66 -4.23 -2.11
C HIS A 238 8.48 -3.00 -3.03
N ALA A 239 9.18 -2.99 -4.18
CA ALA A 239 9.09 -1.90 -5.15
C ALA A 239 7.69 -1.74 -5.75
N MET A 240 7.04 -2.83 -6.19
CA MET A 240 5.70 -2.78 -6.77
C MET A 240 4.65 -2.30 -5.77
N ARG A 241 4.73 -2.78 -4.53
CA ARG A 241 3.80 -2.37 -3.47
C ARG A 241 4.02 -0.93 -3.02
N ALA A 242 5.28 -0.52 -2.86
CA ALA A 242 5.63 0.87 -2.62
C ALA A 242 5.05 1.80 -3.68
N LEU A 243 5.24 1.47 -4.96
CA LEU A 243 4.71 2.22 -6.08
C LEU A 243 3.18 2.26 -6.07
N TRP A 244 2.52 1.13 -5.82
CA TRP A 244 1.07 1.09 -5.71
C TRP A 244 0.54 2.02 -4.61
N THR A 245 1.20 2.11 -3.45
CA THR A 245 0.74 3.02 -2.38
C THR A 245 0.73 4.50 -2.80
N LEU A 246 1.64 4.92 -3.68
CA LEU A 246 1.70 6.31 -4.17
C LEU A 246 0.46 6.70 -4.98
N LYS A 247 -0.21 5.73 -5.59
CA LYS A 247 -1.38 5.96 -6.44
C LYS A 247 -2.61 6.40 -5.65
N ARG A 248 -2.69 6.06 -4.36
CA ARG A 248 -3.84 6.38 -3.47
C ARG A 248 -4.03 7.89 -3.30
N ASN A 249 -2.93 8.63 -3.28
CA ASN A 249 -2.96 10.10 -3.25
C ASN A 249 -1.97 10.69 -4.27
N PRO A 250 -2.32 10.71 -5.56
CA PRO A 250 -1.39 11.04 -6.63
C PRO A 250 -0.96 12.52 -6.58
N ARG A 251 -1.80 13.42 -6.04
CA ARG A 251 -1.46 14.85 -5.86
C ARG A 251 -0.38 15.03 -4.79
N ALA A 252 -0.58 14.42 -3.62
CA ALA A 252 0.38 14.47 -2.52
C ALA A 252 1.71 13.79 -2.89
N SER A 253 1.64 12.67 -3.62
CA SER A 253 2.80 11.95 -4.16
C SER A 253 3.56 12.80 -5.18
N LEU A 254 2.89 13.40 -6.18
CA LEU A 254 3.52 14.25 -7.19
C LEU A 254 4.29 15.41 -6.57
N ALA A 255 3.67 16.10 -5.62
CA ALA A 255 4.29 17.23 -4.93
C ALA A 255 5.58 16.83 -4.21
N ARG A 256 5.62 15.62 -3.62
CA ARG A 256 6.81 15.09 -2.94
C ARG A 256 7.87 14.60 -3.92
N LEU A 257 7.50 13.84 -4.96
CA LEU A 257 8.41 13.36 -6.01
C LEU A 257 9.12 14.51 -6.73
N LYS A 258 8.43 15.65 -6.95
CA LYS A 258 9.03 16.85 -7.54
C LYS A 258 10.02 17.56 -6.60
N ARG A 259 9.81 17.45 -5.28
CA ARG A 259 10.65 18.05 -4.24
C ARG A 259 11.74 17.12 -3.72
N MET A 260 11.76 15.85 -4.15
CA MET A 260 12.83 14.94 -3.80
C MET A 260 14.16 15.56 -4.25
N SER A 261 15.00 15.89 -3.27
CA SER A 261 16.42 16.14 -3.46
C SER A 261 17.17 14.82 -3.36
N GLY A 262 18.34 14.73 -4.01
CA GLY A 262 19.09 13.48 -4.08
C GLY A 262 19.54 12.95 -2.72
N PRO A 263 19.18 11.72 -2.32
CA PRO A 263 19.85 11.03 -1.22
C PRO A 263 21.07 10.23 -1.73
N VAL A 264 21.80 9.63 -0.81
CA VAL A 264 22.92 8.72 -1.08
C VAL A 264 22.39 7.43 -1.75
N GLY A 265 22.85 7.12 -2.97
CA GLY A 265 22.57 5.85 -3.66
C GLY A 265 21.73 5.96 -4.94
N ARG A 266 21.79 4.91 -5.76
CA ARG A 266 21.18 4.79 -7.09
C ARG A 266 19.68 4.55 -7.04
N ALA A 267 19.17 4.00 -5.93
CA ALA A 267 17.78 3.55 -5.87
C ALA A 267 16.73 4.66 -5.74
N ALA A 268 17.04 5.77 -5.08
CA ALA A 268 16.06 6.84 -4.89
C ALA A 268 15.76 7.65 -6.16
N PRO A 269 16.75 7.96 -7.03
CA PRO A 269 16.46 8.48 -8.37
C PRO A 269 15.53 7.55 -9.17
N VAL A 270 15.73 6.23 -9.13
CA VAL A 270 14.85 5.25 -9.81
C VAL A 270 13.44 5.26 -9.21
N PHE A 271 13.31 5.29 -7.88
CA PHE A 271 12.01 5.42 -7.19
C PHE A 271 11.25 6.65 -7.68
N ARG A 272 11.93 7.79 -7.81
CA ARG A 272 11.31 9.03 -8.28
C ARG A 272 10.68 8.86 -9.66
N GLU A 273 11.44 8.33 -10.63
CA GLU A 273 10.96 8.18 -12.00
C GLU A 273 9.78 7.20 -12.10
N MET A 274 9.87 6.06 -11.40
CA MET A 274 8.76 5.10 -11.35
C MET A 274 7.53 5.66 -10.64
N GLY A 275 7.73 6.39 -9.54
CA GLY A 275 6.66 7.06 -8.81
C GLY A 275 5.94 8.11 -9.66
N LEU A 276 6.68 8.87 -10.47
CA LEU A 276 6.09 9.80 -11.45
C LEU A 276 5.32 9.05 -12.53
N GLY A 277 5.81 7.90 -12.99
CA GLY A 277 5.10 7.01 -13.91
C GLY A 277 3.76 6.52 -13.35
N ILE A 278 3.74 6.07 -12.09
CA ILE A 278 2.50 5.66 -11.40
C ILE A 278 1.51 6.81 -11.33
N VAL A 279 1.94 8.01 -10.90
CA VAL A 279 1.06 9.19 -10.85
C VAL A 279 0.50 9.51 -12.24
N ALA A 280 1.34 9.42 -13.29
CA ALA A 280 0.91 9.70 -14.65
C ALA A 280 -0.12 8.68 -15.18
N CYS A 281 0.02 7.42 -14.79
CA CYS A 281 -0.89 6.35 -15.18
C CYS A 281 -2.17 6.31 -14.34
N SER A 282 -2.13 6.74 -13.07
CA SER A 282 -3.28 6.68 -12.16
C SER A 282 -4.16 7.94 -12.17
N SER A 283 -3.69 9.05 -12.73
CA SER A 283 -4.45 10.32 -12.72
C SER A 283 -4.39 11.05 -14.06
N GLN A 284 -5.50 11.07 -14.80
CA GLN A 284 -5.61 11.82 -16.05
C GLN A 284 -5.36 13.32 -15.85
N LYS A 285 -5.80 13.88 -14.71
CA LYS A 285 -5.61 15.30 -14.35
C LYS A 285 -4.13 15.67 -14.15
N LEU A 286 -3.34 14.76 -13.57
CA LEU A 286 -1.94 15.00 -13.23
C LEU A 286 -0.96 14.44 -14.28
N ARG A 287 -1.44 13.68 -15.26
CA ARG A 287 -0.63 12.98 -16.27
C ARG A 287 0.38 13.87 -16.96
N ALA A 288 -0.05 15.00 -17.50
CA ALA A 288 0.82 15.92 -18.21
C ALA A 288 1.92 16.50 -17.30
N GLU A 289 1.58 16.85 -16.06
CA GLU A 289 2.53 17.41 -15.10
C GLU A 289 3.56 16.36 -14.65
N ALA A 290 3.11 15.15 -14.32
CA ALA A 290 3.97 14.03 -13.94
C ALA A 290 4.91 13.63 -15.09
N THR A 291 4.38 13.53 -16.32
CA THR A 291 5.17 13.24 -17.52
C THR A 291 6.22 14.32 -17.79
N LYS A 292 5.89 15.59 -17.58
CA LYS A 292 6.82 16.72 -17.69
C LYS A 292 7.91 16.69 -16.59
N ALA A 293 7.68 16.00 -15.48
CA ALA A 293 8.63 15.90 -14.38
C ALA A 293 9.61 14.72 -14.53
N LEU A 294 9.27 13.71 -15.34
CA LEU A 294 10.17 12.60 -15.71
C LEU A 294 11.44 13.14 -16.35
N THR A 295 12.53 12.39 -16.15
CA THR A 295 13.88 12.61 -16.73
C THR A 295 14.52 13.96 -16.40
N LYS A 296 13.86 14.82 -15.60
CA LYS A 296 14.46 16.05 -15.10
C LYS A 296 15.56 15.71 -14.11
N PRO A 297 16.75 16.32 -14.25
CA PRO A 297 17.87 15.99 -13.39
C PRO A 297 17.57 16.31 -11.94
N LEU A 298 17.89 15.37 -11.06
CA LEU A 298 17.87 15.59 -9.62
C LEU A 298 19.00 16.54 -9.24
N ARG A 299 18.77 17.33 -8.20
CA ARG A 299 19.76 18.26 -7.67
C ARG A 299 20.02 17.96 -6.20
N ASP A 300 21.27 18.15 -5.78
CA ASP A 300 21.62 18.15 -4.36
C ASP A 300 21.11 19.43 -3.65
N ALA A 301 21.40 19.55 -2.35
CA ALA A 301 21.01 20.73 -1.57
C ALA A 301 21.67 22.04 -2.07
N GLY A 302 22.80 21.95 -2.78
CA GLY A 302 23.51 23.08 -3.40
C GLY A 302 23.05 23.39 -4.82
N GLY A 303 22.13 22.61 -5.39
CA GLY A 303 21.62 22.79 -6.74
C GLY A 303 22.46 22.11 -7.85
N HIS A 304 23.49 21.35 -7.50
CA HIS A 304 24.32 20.61 -8.45
C HIS A 304 23.63 19.35 -8.94
N VAL A 305 23.83 19.00 -10.21
CA VAL A 305 23.31 17.75 -10.80
C VAL A 305 24.11 16.58 -10.24
N LEU A 306 23.42 15.53 -9.79
CA LEU A 306 24.09 14.33 -9.27
C LEU A 306 24.69 13.52 -10.43
N GLU A 307 25.91 13.03 -10.27
CA GLU A 307 26.63 12.26 -11.30
C GLU A 307 26.00 10.87 -11.55
N GLU A 308 25.36 10.26 -10.55
CA GLU A 308 24.75 8.92 -10.64
C GLU A 308 23.30 8.94 -11.15
N GLN A 309 23.03 9.62 -12.27
CA GLN A 309 21.67 9.76 -12.83
C GLN A 309 21.39 8.95 -14.08
N ASP A 310 22.39 8.36 -14.74
CA ASP A 310 22.18 7.70 -16.04
C ASP A 310 21.14 6.58 -15.98
N LEU A 311 21.19 5.75 -14.94
CA LEU A 311 20.21 4.68 -14.73
C LEU A 311 18.79 5.25 -14.52
N ALA A 312 18.66 6.30 -13.73
CA ALA A 312 17.36 6.92 -13.47
C ALA A 312 16.84 7.64 -14.71
N HIS A 313 17.68 8.37 -15.43
CA HIS A 313 17.30 9.03 -16.68
C HIS A 313 16.84 8.01 -17.73
N GLY A 314 17.59 6.92 -17.90
CA GLY A 314 17.19 5.79 -18.73
C GLY A 314 15.86 5.17 -18.28
N MET A 315 15.67 4.98 -16.97
CA MET A 315 14.42 4.49 -16.41
C MET A 315 13.25 5.45 -16.68
N GLY A 316 13.42 6.75 -16.51
CA GLY A 316 12.39 7.75 -16.79
C GLY A 316 12.00 7.78 -18.26
N GLY A 317 12.97 7.60 -19.16
CA GLY A 317 12.72 7.41 -20.59
C GLY A 317 11.89 6.16 -20.88
N PHE A 318 12.29 5.03 -20.30
CA PHE A 318 11.59 3.75 -20.45
C PHE A 318 10.16 3.78 -19.88
N VAL A 319 9.97 4.39 -18.70
CA VAL A 319 8.65 4.60 -18.09
C VAL A 319 7.78 5.45 -18.99
N ARG A 320 8.31 6.53 -19.58
CA ARG A 320 7.55 7.34 -20.54
C ARG A 320 7.13 6.50 -21.75
N GLU A 321 8.08 5.83 -22.39
CA GLU A 321 7.82 5.09 -23.62
C GLU A 321 6.83 3.95 -23.43
N LEU A 322 7.06 3.07 -22.45
CA LEU A 322 6.29 1.84 -22.32
C LEU A 322 5.07 2.00 -21.41
N ALA A 323 5.23 2.64 -20.24
CA ALA A 323 4.11 2.73 -19.31
C ALA A 323 3.11 3.83 -19.70
N ILE A 324 3.58 4.95 -20.24
CA ILE A 324 2.72 6.10 -20.56
C ILE A 324 2.28 6.06 -22.02
N ASP A 325 3.21 5.97 -22.96
CA ASP A 325 2.92 6.14 -24.39
C ASP A 325 2.41 4.84 -25.05
N ARG A 326 2.78 3.66 -24.52
CA ARG A 326 2.41 2.34 -25.08
C ARG A 326 1.91 1.34 -24.02
N PRO A 327 0.89 1.69 -23.20
CA PRO A 327 0.47 0.88 -22.06
C PRO A 327 -0.01 -0.53 -22.44
N GLU A 328 -0.56 -0.73 -23.63
CA GLU A 328 -1.00 -2.05 -24.12
C GLU A 328 0.19 -2.96 -24.44
N ALA A 329 1.26 -2.40 -25.04
CA ALA A 329 2.49 -3.16 -25.28
C ALA A 329 3.18 -3.53 -23.96
N SER A 330 3.10 -2.64 -22.97
CA SER A 330 3.59 -2.91 -21.62
C SER A 330 2.80 -4.03 -20.93
N ASP A 331 1.46 -4.03 -21.02
CA ASP A 331 0.63 -5.10 -20.44
C ASP A 331 0.87 -6.46 -21.13
N ALA A 332 1.00 -6.46 -22.47
CA ALA A 332 1.33 -7.66 -23.22
C ALA A 332 2.69 -8.25 -22.78
N ALA A 333 3.73 -7.41 -22.67
CA ALA A 333 5.05 -7.82 -22.20
C ALA A 333 5.02 -8.30 -20.74
N LEU A 334 4.20 -7.68 -19.88
CA LEU A 334 4.01 -8.12 -18.50
C LEU A 334 3.44 -9.54 -18.45
N ILE A 335 2.38 -9.81 -19.21
CA ILE A 335 1.72 -11.12 -19.26
C ILE A 335 2.65 -12.18 -19.85
N GLU A 336 3.32 -11.89 -20.97
CA GLU A 336 4.24 -12.82 -21.63
C GLU A 336 5.38 -13.24 -20.69
N ASN A 337 6.09 -12.26 -20.12
CA ASN A 337 7.17 -12.52 -19.18
C ASN A 337 6.67 -13.22 -17.91
N GLY A 338 5.51 -12.81 -17.41
CA GLY A 338 4.85 -13.39 -16.25
C GLY A 338 4.50 -14.87 -16.42
N ARG A 339 3.90 -15.24 -17.57
CA ARG A 339 3.55 -16.63 -17.89
C ARG A 339 4.79 -17.50 -17.98
N LEU A 340 5.81 -17.06 -18.71
CA LEU A 340 7.05 -17.80 -18.87
C LEU A 340 7.75 -18.00 -17.51
N PHE A 341 7.81 -16.96 -16.69
CA PHE A 341 8.41 -17.02 -15.37
C PHE A 341 7.63 -17.97 -14.43
N ALA A 342 6.30 -17.81 -14.35
CA ALA A 342 5.44 -18.64 -13.53
C ALA A 342 5.54 -20.12 -13.92
N ALA A 343 5.49 -20.45 -15.22
CA ALA A 343 5.61 -21.82 -15.71
C ALA A 343 6.96 -22.44 -15.31
N ARG A 344 8.06 -21.70 -15.46
CA ARG A 344 9.41 -22.15 -15.05
C ARG A 344 9.49 -22.43 -13.56
N CYS A 345 8.92 -21.55 -12.73
CA CYS A 345 8.86 -21.77 -11.28
C CYS A 345 7.98 -22.97 -10.92
N TRP A 346 6.83 -23.11 -11.58
CA TRP A 346 5.89 -24.20 -11.35
C TRP A 346 6.51 -25.57 -11.67
N HIS A 347 7.09 -25.71 -12.85
CA HIS A 347 7.69 -26.97 -13.32
C HIS A 347 9.14 -27.17 -12.85
N ARG A 348 9.75 -26.16 -12.22
CA ARG A 348 11.14 -26.18 -11.74
C ARG A 348 12.16 -26.52 -12.84
N THR A 349 11.90 -26.03 -14.04
CA THR A 349 12.74 -26.24 -15.22
C THR A 349 12.81 -24.96 -16.05
N ARG A 350 13.90 -24.77 -16.81
CA ARG A 350 14.00 -23.68 -17.80
C ARG A 350 13.28 -24.03 -19.09
N ASP A 351 13.18 -25.33 -19.39
CA ASP A 351 12.62 -25.90 -20.61
C ASP A 351 11.14 -26.21 -20.36
N VAL A 352 10.32 -25.18 -20.44
CA VAL A 352 8.85 -25.29 -20.40
C VAL A 352 8.29 -25.23 -21.82
N SER A 353 7.27 -26.03 -22.09
CA SER A 353 6.55 -26.04 -23.37
C SER A 353 5.60 -24.84 -23.50
N ASP A 354 5.24 -24.49 -24.74
CA ASP A 354 4.26 -23.42 -25.01
C ASP A 354 2.90 -23.71 -24.36
N GLU A 355 2.50 -24.99 -24.27
CA GLU A 355 1.27 -25.40 -23.57
C GLU A 355 1.34 -25.10 -22.07
N GLN A 356 2.48 -25.39 -21.43
CA GLN A 356 2.70 -25.08 -20.01
C GLN A 356 2.73 -23.57 -19.74
N VAL A 357 3.28 -22.78 -20.67
CA VAL A 357 3.26 -21.31 -20.59
C VAL A 357 1.84 -20.78 -20.77
N ALA A 358 1.10 -21.30 -21.75
CA ALA A 358 -0.29 -20.90 -22.03
C ALA A 358 -1.27 -21.29 -20.91
N ALA A 359 -0.97 -22.36 -20.15
CA ALA A 359 -1.77 -22.81 -19.01
C ALA A 359 -1.71 -21.84 -17.81
N VAL A 360 -0.74 -20.91 -17.76
CA VAL A 360 -0.68 -19.89 -16.71
C VAL A 360 -1.74 -18.81 -16.99
N SER A 361 -2.66 -18.67 -16.04
CA SER A 361 -3.71 -17.67 -16.09
C SER A 361 -3.14 -16.23 -16.03
N GLU A 362 -3.85 -15.28 -16.63
CA GLU A 362 -3.36 -13.89 -16.71
C GLU A 362 -3.19 -13.22 -15.34
N ASP A 363 -4.09 -13.52 -14.40
CA ASP A 363 -4.05 -12.98 -13.04
C ASP A 363 -2.82 -13.46 -12.25
N VAL A 364 -2.31 -14.67 -12.54
CA VAL A 364 -1.02 -15.14 -12.03
C VAL A 364 0.11 -14.45 -12.77
N ALA A 365 0.05 -14.40 -14.10
CA ALA A 365 1.10 -13.83 -14.93
C ALA A 365 1.41 -12.36 -14.57
N ARG A 366 0.39 -11.53 -14.37
CA ARG A 366 0.56 -10.09 -14.04
C ARG A 366 1.36 -9.82 -12.78
N ILE A 367 1.38 -10.76 -11.82
CA ILE A 367 2.06 -10.58 -10.54
C ILE A 367 3.20 -11.57 -10.29
N ALA A 368 3.33 -12.65 -11.07
CA ALA A 368 4.30 -13.72 -10.88
C ALA A 368 5.74 -13.23 -10.67
N TYR A 369 6.22 -12.37 -11.57
CA TYR A 369 7.57 -11.81 -11.47
C TYR A 369 7.67 -10.73 -10.38
N GLY A 370 6.58 -10.02 -10.13
CA GLY A 370 6.49 -8.98 -9.11
C GLY A 370 6.47 -9.50 -7.68
N ALA A 371 5.87 -10.66 -7.44
CA ALA A 371 5.68 -11.24 -6.11
C ALA A 371 6.97 -11.81 -5.52
N VAL A 372 7.96 -12.15 -6.35
CA VAL A 372 9.21 -12.74 -5.86
C VAL A 372 10.07 -11.70 -5.12
N PRO A 373 10.71 -12.09 -4.01
CA PRO A 373 11.61 -11.21 -3.26
C PRO A 373 12.98 -11.09 -3.93
N HIS A 374 13.03 -11.11 -5.27
CA HIS A 374 14.26 -10.97 -6.03
C HIS A 374 14.79 -9.54 -5.90
N THR A 375 16.07 -9.40 -5.59
CA THR A 375 16.68 -8.09 -5.40
C THR A 375 17.27 -7.54 -6.69
N TRP A 376 16.92 -6.31 -7.03
CA TRP A 376 17.46 -5.57 -8.18
C TRP A 376 18.68 -4.72 -7.82
N LEU A 377 19.02 -4.62 -6.53
CA LEU A 377 20.21 -3.92 -6.03
C LEU A 377 21.50 -4.74 -6.19
N ALA A 378 21.40 -6.04 -6.45
CA ALA A 378 22.56 -6.87 -6.74
C ALA A 378 23.18 -6.48 -8.10
N GLN A 379 24.50 -6.56 -8.20
CA GLN A 379 25.22 -6.27 -9.44
C GLN A 379 24.73 -7.18 -10.57
N GLY A 380 24.46 -6.60 -11.75
CA GLY A 380 23.95 -7.33 -12.91
C GLY A 380 22.44 -7.49 -12.97
N ASN A 381 21.69 -7.13 -11.91
CA ASN A 381 20.23 -7.31 -11.85
C ASN A 381 19.43 -6.06 -12.30
N GLY A 382 20.04 -5.16 -13.08
CA GLY A 382 19.37 -3.96 -13.60
C GLY A 382 18.16 -4.27 -14.47
N GLU A 383 18.14 -5.43 -15.13
CA GLU A 383 16.99 -5.90 -15.93
C GLU A 383 15.78 -6.27 -15.06
N ALA A 384 16.01 -6.70 -13.81
CA ALA A 384 14.92 -7.09 -12.92
C ALA A 384 14.03 -5.89 -12.60
N ILE A 385 14.62 -4.70 -12.38
CA ILE A 385 13.85 -3.49 -12.08
C ILE A 385 13.03 -2.99 -13.28
N MET A 386 13.39 -3.37 -14.52
CA MET A 386 12.60 -3.06 -15.72
C MET A 386 11.21 -3.71 -15.67
N HIS A 387 11.07 -4.88 -15.04
CA HIS A 387 9.76 -5.52 -14.87
C HIS A 387 8.82 -4.67 -14.02
N VAL A 388 9.34 -3.93 -13.04
CA VAL A 388 8.54 -3.00 -12.24
C VAL A 388 8.06 -1.83 -13.10
N ALA A 389 8.89 -1.32 -14.01
CA ALA A 389 8.48 -0.27 -14.95
C ALA A 389 7.40 -0.76 -15.93
N ILE A 390 7.55 -1.98 -16.47
CA ILE A 390 6.54 -2.62 -17.34
C ILE A 390 5.22 -2.82 -16.59
N ALA A 391 5.28 -3.08 -15.27
CA ALA A 391 4.09 -3.28 -14.45
C ALA A 391 3.33 -1.99 -14.09
N ILE A 392 3.89 -0.79 -14.32
CA ILE A 392 3.28 0.49 -13.90
C ILE A 392 1.82 0.65 -14.37
N PRO A 393 1.46 0.36 -15.65
CA PRO A 393 0.06 0.48 -16.09
C PRO A 393 -0.88 -0.46 -15.35
N PHE A 394 -0.44 -1.69 -15.07
CA PHE A 394 -1.18 -2.65 -14.25
C PHE A 394 -1.33 -2.12 -12.82
N LEU A 395 -0.23 -1.73 -12.17
CA LEU A 395 -0.23 -1.21 -10.79
C LEU A 395 -1.16 0.00 -10.61
N ALA A 396 -1.21 0.89 -11.60
CA ALA A 396 -2.10 2.05 -11.59
C ALA A 396 -3.58 1.65 -11.47
N ARG A 397 -3.98 0.50 -12.03
CA ARG A 397 -5.38 0.01 -12.04
C ARG A 397 -5.67 -1.08 -11.01
N ALA A 398 -4.67 -1.83 -10.57
CA ALA A 398 -4.83 -3.02 -9.74
C ALA A 398 -5.47 -2.74 -8.37
N SER A 399 -6.26 -3.66 -7.83
CA SER A 399 -6.63 -3.66 -6.42
C SER A 399 -5.45 -4.09 -5.52
N ALA A 400 -5.62 -4.05 -4.20
CA ALA A 400 -4.57 -4.47 -3.27
C ALA A 400 -4.31 -5.98 -3.37
N GLU A 401 -5.37 -6.77 -3.54
CA GLU A 401 -5.36 -8.23 -3.60
C GLU A 401 -4.64 -8.74 -4.86
N GLU A 402 -4.72 -8.02 -5.97
CA GLU A 402 -4.04 -8.37 -7.22
C GLU A 402 -2.50 -8.28 -7.12
N LEU A 403 -1.97 -7.69 -6.04
CA LEU A 403 -0.54 -7.66 -5.72
C LEU A 403 -0.05 -8.90 -4.96
N PHE A 404 -0.90 -9.92 -4.86
CA PHE A 404 -0.61 -11.20 -4.26
C PHE A 404 -0.91 -12.33 -5.25
N LEU A 405 -0.06 -13.36 -5.20
CA LEU A 405 -0.32 -14.62 -5.90
C LEU A 405 -1.44 -15.39 -5.18
N PRO A 406 -2.26 -16.19 -5.89
CA PRO A 406 -3.10 -17.18 -5.24
C PRO A 406 -2.28 -18.11 -4.35
N ASN A 407 -2.84 -18.59 -3.23
CA ASN A 407 -2.13 -19.39 -2.22
C ASN A 407 -1.32 -20.54 -2.83
N GLU A 408 -1.92 -21.29 -3.76
CA GLU A 408 -1.28 -22.43 -4.43
C GLU A 408 0.02 -22.02 -5.16
N TRP A 409 -0.02 -20.86 -5.83
CA TRP A 409 1.14 -20.30 -6.52
C TRP A 409 2.15 -19.71 -5.54
N ALA A 410 1.68 -19.01 -4.50
CA ALA A 410 2.54 -18.43 -3.46
C ALA A 410 3.37 -19.51 -2.76
N ASP A 411 2.74 -20.61 -2.34
CA ASP A 411 3.41 -21.71 -1.64
C ASP A 411 4.47 -22.40 -2.49
N ARG A 412 4.25 -22.46 -3.81
CA ARG A 412 5.15 -23.13 -4.74
C ARG A 412 6.27 -22.23 -5.27
N MET A 413 5.98 -20.97 -5.55
CA MET A 413 6.91 -20.03 -6.18
C MET A 413 7.76 -19.26 -5.18
N LEU A 414 7.19 -18.85 -4.06
CA LEU A 414 7.85 -17.94 -3.14
C LEU A 414 8.69 -18.72 -2.13
N PRO A 415 9.83 -18.18 -1.67
CA PRO A 415 10.64 -18.84 -0.64
C PRO A 415 9.91 -18.82 0.70
N ALA A 416 10.13 -19.86 1.51
CA ALA A 416 9.66 -19.85 2.90
C ALA A 416 10.43 -18.82 3.71
N ARG A 417 9.77 -18.26 4.72
CA ARG A 417 10.40 -17.42 5.75
C ARG A 417 11.63 -18.13 6.31
N SER A 418 12.80 -17.52 6.16
CA SER A 418 14.07 -18.06 6.65
C SER A 418 15.13 -16.96 6.72
N ILE A 419 16.19 -17.19 7.51
CA ILE A 419 17.34 -16.28 7.58
C ILE A 419 17.99 -16.14 6.19
N ALA A 420 18.05 -17.23 5.41
CA ALA A 420 18.60 -17.22 4.06
C ALA A 420 17.80 -16.31 3.11
N GLU A 421 16.47 -16.34 3.20
CA GLU A 421 15.60 -15.45 2.43
C GLU A 421 15.85 -13.98 2.78
N VAL A 422 15.84 -13.63 4.07
CA VAL A 422 16.05 -12.26 4.53
C VAL A 422 17.43 -11.73 4.12
N THR A 423 18.48 -12.52 4.36
CA THR A 423 19.85 -12.12 4.03
C THR A 423 20.10 -11.92 2.54
N THR A 424 19.35 -12.62 1.67
CA THR A 424 19.47 -12.52 0.21
C THR A 424 19.17 -11.12 -0.31
N TRP A 425 18.11 -10.45 0.21
CA TRP A 425 17.79 -9.08 -0.19
C TRP A 425 18.40 -8.03 0.74
N LEU A 426 18.63 -8.36 2.02
CA LEU A 426 19.21 -7.43 2.98
C LEU A 426 20.67 -7.09 2.66
N ALA A 427 21.49 -8.06 2.24
CA ALA A 427 22.91 -7.79 1.97
C ALA A 427 23.13 -6.77 0.82
N PRO A 428 22.45 -6.86 -0.34
CA PRO A 428 22.45 -5.79 -1.34
C PRO A 428 21.94 -4.45 -0.81
N HIS A 429 20.86 -4.45 -0.03
CA HIS A 429 20.31 -3.23 0.57
C HIS A 429 21.32 -2.52 1.48
N LEU A 430 22.02 -3.25 2.36
CA LEU A 430 23.06 -2.69 3.22
C LEU A 430 24.22 -2.07 2.41
N ARG A 431 24.63 -2.69 1.30
CA ARG A 431 25.64 -2.14 0.40
C ARG A 431 25.18 -0.83 -0.24
N GLU A 432 23.93 -0.79 -0.69
CA GLU A 432 23.32 0.40 -1.29
C GLU A 432 23.23 1.55 -0.28
N CYS A 433 22.94 1.26 1.00
CA CYS A 433 22.97 2.24 2.08
C CYS A 433 24.39 2.69 2.47
N GLY A 434 25.44 2.25 1.77
CA GLY A 434 26.81 2.59 2.11
C GLY A 434 27.30 1.95 3.41
N VAL A 435 26.58 0.95 3.94
CA VAL A 435 27.01 0.12 5.06
C VAL A 435 28.03 -0.89 4.55
N VAL A 436 29.14 -0.36 4.06
CA VAL A 436 30.31 -1.16 3.70
C VAL A 436 31.09 -1.33 4.99
N ARG A 437 31.04 -2.55 5.55
CA ARG A 437 32.02 -2.93 6.56
C ARG A 437 33.40 -2.89 5.91
N ARG A 438 34.13 -1.81 6.18
CA ARG A 438 35.58 -1.84 6.11
C ARG A 438 36.01 -2.93 7.09
N THR A 439 36.29 -4.13 6.61
CA THR A 439 37.23 -5.01 7.32
C THR A 439 38.39 -4.11 7.65
N ALA A 440 38.64 -3.85 8.94
CA ALA A 440 39.77 -3.04 9.35
C ALA A 440 40.99 -3.72 8.72
N LYS A 441 41.49 -3.17 7.61
CA LYS A 441 42.79 -3.53 7.08
C LYS A 441 43.73 -3.12 8.19
N ARG A 442 44.19 -4.08 9.01
CA ARG A 442 45.29 -3.80 9.93
C ARG A 442 46.37 -3.17 9.08
N ALA A 443 46.82 -1.99 9.47
CA ALA A 443 47.91 -1.27 8.79
C ALA A 443 49.15 -2.17 8.62
N GLU A 444 49.29 -3.18 9.48
CA GLU A 444 50.36 -4.17 9.41
C GLU A 444 49.83 -5.61 9.37
N PRO A 445 50.42 -6.49 8.55
CA PRO A 445 50.10 -7.91 8.56
C PRO A 445 50.33 -8.50 9.96
N LYS A 446 49.35 -9.28 10.45
CA LYS A 446 49.45 -9.99 11.74
C LYS A 446 50.64 -10.95 11.66
N ILE A 447 51.69 -10.68 12.42
CA ILE A 447 52.85 -11.59 12.55
C ILE A 447 52.32 -12.95 13.01
N ARG A 448 52.50 -13.99 12.19
CA ARG A 448 52.08 -15.35 12.55
C ARG A 448 52.98 -15.85 13.68
N ARG A 449 52.44 -16.72 14.56
CA ARG A 449 53.19 -17.27 15.71
C ARG A 449 54.57 -17.86 15.34
N ASN A 450 54.71 -18.41 14.13
CA ASN A 450 55.94 -19.03 13.65
C ASN A 450 56.82 -18.12 12.75
N GLU A 451 56.37 -16.91 12.41
CA GLU A 451 57.18 -15.93 11.66
C GLU A 451 58.27 -15.32 12.55
N LEU A 452 59.32 -14.79 11.92
CA LEU A 452 60.39 -14.08 12.63
C LEU A 452 59.86 -12.84 13.33
N CYS A 453 60.32 -12.61 14.55
CA CYS A 453 59.90 -11.48 15.37
C CYS A 453 60.51 -10.17 14.85
N ARG A 454 59.70 -9.12 14.72
CA ARG A 454 60.14 -7.81 14.20
C ARG A 454 61.08 -7.03 15.11
N CYS A 455 61.32 -7.47 16.34
CA CYS A 455 62.27 -6.85 17.26
C CYS A 455 63.75 -7.08 16.91
N GLY A 456 64.05 -7.74 15.78
CA GLY A 456 65.42 -8.02 15.35
C GLY A 456 66.10 -9.20 16.05
N SER A 457 65.42 -9.91 16.95
CA SER A 457 66.04 -11.02 17.73
C SER A 457 66.37 -12.29 16.93
N GLY A 458 65.93 -12.39 15.67
CA GLY A 458 66.06 -13.62 14.86
C GLY A 458 65.21 -14.81 15.33
N ARG A 459 64.42 -14.67 16.40
CA ARG A 459 63.58 -15.75 16.96
C ARG A 459 62.16 -15.70 16.39
N LYS A 460 61.47 -16.86 16.37
CA LYS A 460 60.02 -16.92 16.06
C LYS A 460 59.23 -16.05 17.04
N HIS A 461 58.22 -15.33 16.58
CA HIS A 461 57.44 -14.38 17.38
C HIS A 461 56.85 -15.00 18.66
N LYS A 462 56.34 -16.24 18.59
CA LYS A 462 55.85 -16.99 19.75
C LYS A 462 56.91 -17.29 20.83
N ARG A 463 58.19 -17.26 20.46
CA ARG A 463 59.34 -17.49 21.35
C ARG A 463 60.06 -16.19 21.75
N CYS A 464 59.47 -15.04 21.47
CA CYS A 464 60.08 -13.74 21.71
C CYS A 464 59.06 -12.75 22.29
N CYS A 465 58.67 -11.70 21.57
CA CYS A 465 57.79 -10.65 22.07
C CYS A 465 56.42 -11.16 22.53
N ALA A 466 55.91 -12.26 21.95
CA ALA A 466 54.64 -12.84 22.40
C ALA A 466 54.74 -13.54 23.77
N LEU A 467 55.91 -14.04 24.16
CA LEU A 467 56.16 -14.57 25.51
C LEU A 467 56.31 -13.45 26.53
N ARG A 468 57.00 -12.37 26.16
CA ARG A 468 57.19 -11.18 27.02
C ARG A 468 55.91 -10.39 27.26
N ALA A 469 54.94 -10.47 26.36
CA ALA A 469 53.63 -9.83 26.53
C ALA A 469 52.65 -10.68 27.37
N ALA A 470 53.02 -11.93 27.70
CA ALA A 470 52.19 -12.86 28.47
C ALA A 470 52.74 -13.11 29.89
N ALA A 471 53.88 -12.50 30.23
CA ALA A 471 54.46 -12.40 31.56
C ALA A 471 54.25 -10.96 32.06
#